data_AF-A0A957AUG8-F1
#
_entry.id   AF-A0A957AUG8-F1
#
_cell.length_a   1.000
_cell.length_b   1.000
_cell.length_c   1.000
_cell.angle_alpha   90.00
_cell.angle_beta   90.00
_cell.angle_gamma   90.00
#
_symmetry.space_group_name_H-M   'P 1'
#
loop_
_entity.id
_entity.type
_entity.pdbx_description
1 polymer ?
#
loop_
_entity_poly.entity_id
_entity_poly.type
_entity_poly.pdbx_seq_one_letter_code
_entity_poly.pdbx_strand_id
1 'polypeptide(L)' 'MNGDSPTAVEYNLGETTIVQSRFPEDSRFRNMPVRLNGVIAAPAGGDGSYPVVLIIHGTHPGCPELEGSVDRWPCDP' A
#
# COMPACT_ATOMS: atom_id res chain seq x y z
N MET A 1 0.55 -27.55 -13.67
CA MET A 1 -0.43 -26.70 -12.98
C MET A 1 -0.40 -25.36 -13.69
N ASN A 2 -1.35 -25.10 -14.59
CA ASN A 2 -1.49 -23.78 -15.19
C ASN A 2 -2.13 -22.90 -14.12
N GLY A 3 -1.30 -22.14 -13.40
CA GLY A 3 -1.75 -21.21 -12.38
C GLY A 3 -2.35 -19.99 -13.06
N ASP A 4 -3.68 -19.94 -13.16
CA ASP A 4 -4.38 -18.70 -13.46
C ASP A 4 -3.94 -17.67 -12.41
N SER A 5 -3.44 -16.54 -12.87
CA SER A 5 -2.98 -15.49 -11.95
C SER A 5 -4.17 -15.00 -11.12
N PRO A 6 -4.01 -14.77 -9.80
CA PRO A 6 -5.10 -14.30 -8.96
C PRO A 6 -5.69 -13.01 -9.54
N THR A 7 -7.02 -12.88 -9.48
CA THR A 7 -7.70 -11.66 -9.93
C THR A 7 -7.27 -10.53 -9.00
N ALA A 8 -6.50 -9.60 -9.55
CA ALA A 8 -6.00 -8.42 -8.87
C ALA A 8 -6.89 -7.23 -9.23
N VAL A 9 -7.33 -6.48 -8.21
CA VAL A 9 -8.16 -5.29 -8.37
C VAL A 9 -7.42 -4.11 -7.73
N GLU A 10 -7.28 -3.03 -8.49
CA GLU A 10 -6.77 -1.78 -7.98
C GLU A 10 -7.81 -1.11 -7.07
N TYR A 11 -7.33 -0.50 -5.99
CA TYR A 11 -8.16 0.34 -5.14
C TYR A 11 -7.48 1.69 -4.91
N ASN A 12 -8.29 2.72 -4.71
CA ASN A 12 -7.86 4.03 -4.27
C ASN A 12 -8.92 4.59 -3.33
N LEU A 13 -8.59 4.68 -2.04
CA LEU A 13 -9.44 5.22 -0.98
C LEU A 13 -9.08 6.66 -0.60
N GLY A 14 -8.20 7.31 -1.38
CA GLY A 14 -7.77 8.68 -1.16
C GLY A 14 -6.65 8.81 -0.13
N GLU A 15 -6.57 9.98 0.49
CA GLU A 15 -5.58 10.32 1.51
C GLU A 15 -6.13 10.14 2.92
N THR A 16 -5.29 9.69 3.83
CA THR A 16 -5.61 9.63 5.26
C THR A 16 -4.39 9.94 6.10
N THR A 17 -4.58 10.02 7.42
CA THR A 17 -3.49 10.14 8.39
C THR A 17 -3.52 8.95 9.34
N ILE A 18 -2.41 8.21 9.41
CA ILE A 18 -2.22 7.17 10.42
C ILE A 18 -1.65 7.82 11.68
N VAL A 19 -2.34 7.66 12.81
CA VAL A 19 -1.87 8.12 14.11
C VAL A 19 -1.00 7.05 14.75
N GLN A 20 0.28 7.37 14.94
CA GLN A 20 1.26 6.52 15.59
C GLN A 20 1.33 6.85 17.09
N SER A 21 0.42 6.26 17.87
CA SER A 21 0.23 6.56 19.31
C SER A 21 1.44 6.31 20.21
N ARG A 22 2.48 5.62 19.70
CA ARG A 22 3.77 5.44 20.39
C ARG A 22 4.57 6.74 20.47
N PHE A 23 4.35 7.70 19.57
CA PHE A 23 5.03 9.00 19.60
C PHE A 23 4.23 10.04 20.41
N PRO A 24 4.91 10.94 21.14
CA PRO A 24 4.28 12.07 21.84
C PRO A 24 3.38 12.91 20.93
N GLU A 25 2.38 13.60 21.51
CA GLU A 25 1.38 14.37 20.76
C GLU A 25 1.97 15.45 19.86
N ASP A 26 3.07 16.05 20.29
CA ASP A 26 3.83 17.11 19.62
C ASP A 26 4.93 16.58 18.68
N SER A 27 5.10 15.26 18.58
CA SER A 27 6.10 14.66 17.71
C SER A 27 5.72 14.80 16.24
N ARG A 28 6.68 15.20 15.41
CA ARG A 28 6.55 15.19 13.94
C ARG A 28 6.22 13.79 13.36
N PHE A 29 6.52 12.73 14.11
CA PHE A 29 6.27 11.35 13.70
C PHE A 29 4.91 10.81 14.14
N ARG A 30 4.11 11.58 14.89
CA ARG A 30 2.81 11.10 15.37
C ARG A 30 1.80 10.95 14.25
N ASN A 31 1.79 11.88 13.31
CA ASN A 31 0.85 11.93 12.20
C ASN A 31 1.60 11.55 10.93
N MET A 32 1.31 10.36 10.41
CA MET A 32 1.88 9.89 9.16
C MET A 32 0.83 10.03 8.05
N PRO A 33 0.90 11.08 7.20
CA PRO A 33 0.02 11.19 6.06
C PRO A 33 0.36 10.09 5.06
N VAL A 34 -0.67 9.39 4.58
CA VAL A 34 -0.52 8.29 3.61
C VAL A 34 -1.62 8.37 2.55
N ARG A 35 -1.31 7.91 1.35
CA ARG A 35 -2.33 7.63 0.33
C ARG A 35 -2.69 6.15 0.43
N LEU A 36 -3.97 5.85 0.59
CA LEU A 36 -4.50 4.49 0.67
C LEU A 36 -4.90 4.00 -0.71
N ASN A 37 -3.91 3.70 -1.54
CA ASN A 37 -4.10 3.06 -2.83
C ASN A 37 -3.21 1.82 -2.93
N GLY A 38 -3.59 0.89 -3.79
CA GLY A 38 -2.82 -0.32 -4.02
C GLY A 38 -3.60 -1.36 -4.81
N VAL A 39 -3.21 -2.61 -4.63
CA VAL A 39 -3.80 -3.77 -5.31
C VAL A 39 -4.24 -4.79 -4.27
N ILE A 40 -5.45 -5.33 -4.42
CA ILE A 40 -5.93 -6.48 -3.66
C ILE A 40 -6.05 -7.64 -4.63
N ALA A 41 -5.47 -8.78 -4.28
CA ALA A 41 -5.59 -10.01 -5.06
C ALA A 41 -6.11 -11.13 -4.16
N ALA A 42 -6.99 -11.97 -4.71
CA ALA A 42 -7.50 -13.16 -4.04
C ALA A 42 -7.21 -14.42 -4.88
N PRO A 43 -6.90 -15.56 -4.26
CA PRO A 43 -6.78 -16.83 -4.98
C PRO A 43 -8.05 -17.15 -5.77
N ALA A 44 -7.89 -17.71 -6.97
CA ALA A 44 -9.03 -18.14 -7.78
C ALA A 44 -9.75 -19.35 -7.15
N GLY A 45 -11.07 -19.40 -7.28
CA GLY A 45 -11.85 -20.62 -7.08
C GLY A 45 -12.16 -21.02 -5.64
N GLY A 46 -12.29 -20.07 -4.70
CA GLY A 46 -12.84 -20.42 -3.39
C GLY A 46 -13.73 -19.37 -2.75
N ASP A 47 -14.78 -19.88 -2.11
CA ASP A 47 -15.86 -19.12 -1.45
C ASP A 47 -15.60 -19.00 0.07
N GLY A 48 -14.33 -18.97 0.48
CA GLY A 48 -13.90 -19.10 1.88
C GLY A 48 -13.09 -17.91 2.40
N SER A 49 -12.87 -17.88 3.71
CA SER A 49 -11.93 -16.95 4.32
C SER A 49 -10.49 -17.37 4.05
N TYR A 50 -9.64 -16.40 3.73
CA TYR A 50 -8.21 -16.59 3.53
C TYR A 50 -7.42 -15.80 4.57
N PRO A 51 -6.22 -16.27 4.97
CA PRO A 51 -5.30 -15.42 5.70
C PRO A 51 -4.96 -14.18 4.87
N VAL A 52 -4.97 -13.01 5.51
CA VAL A 52 -4.64 -11.74 4.86
C VAL A 52 -3.18 -11.43 5.08
N VAL A 53 -2.46 -11.13 3.99
CA VAL A 53 -1.09 -10.63 4.02
C VAL A 53 -1.11 -9.17 3.60
N LEU A 54 -0.61 -8.28 4.47
CA LEU A 54 -0.40 -6.86 4.14
C LEU A 54 1.07 -6.64 3.78
N ILE A 55 1.31 -6.19 2.55
CA ILE A 55 2.64 -5.83 2.06
C ILE A 55 2.68 -4.31 1.96
N ILE A 56 3.61 -3.69 2.69
CA ILE A 56 3.89 -2.25 2.61
C ILE A 56 5.29 -2.13 2.05
N HIS A 57 5.42 -1.57 0.86
CA HIS A 57 6.73 -1.34 0.26
C HIS A 57 7.43 -0.19 0.96
N GLY A 58 8.76 -0.24 1.01
CA GLY A 58 9.59 0.92 1.33
C GLY A 58 9.79 1.81 0.09
N THR A 59 10.82 2.63 0.14
CA THR A 59 11.39 3.29 -1.04
C THR A 59 11.59 2.27 -2.17
N HIS A 60 11.13 2.58 -3.39
CA HIS A 60 11.22 1.69 -4.54
C HIS A 60 12.30 2.23 -5.49
N PRO A 61 13.53 1.68 -5.46
CA PRO A 61 14.60 2.14 -6.33
C PRO A 61 14.15 2.05 -7.79
N GLY A 62 14.11 3.18 -8.49
CA GLY A 62 13.76 3.25 -9.91
C GLY A 62 12.50 4.04 -10.27
N CYS A 63 11.62 4.40 -9.33
CA CYS A 63 10.61 5.44 -9.61
C CYS A 63 11.28 6.83 -9.57
N PRO A 64 10.83 7.81 -10.37
CA PRO A 64 11.28 9.20 -10.20
C PRO A 64 10.92 9.72 -8.81
N GLU A 65 11.89 10.26 -8.09
CA GLU A 65 11.62 10.99 -6.86
C GLU A 65 10.81 12.24 -7.21
N LEU A 66 9.56 12.32 -6.73
CA LEU A 66 8.77 13.55 -6.78
C LEU A 66 9.09 14.41 -5.55
N GLU A 67 8.80 15.71 -5.64
CA GLU A 67 9.07 16.72 -4.60
C GLU A 67 8.88 16.16 -3.18
N GLY A 68 9.98 16.06 -2.43
CA GLY A 68 9.97 15.56 -1.05
C GLY A 68 10.40 14.11 -0.84
N SER A 69 11.15 13.49 -1.77
CA SER A 69 11.79 12.16 -1.59
C SER A 69 10.81 11.00 -1.36
N VAL A 70 9.63 11.07 -2.00
CA VAL A 70 8.63 9.98 -1.95
C VAL A 70 8.60 9.29 -3.31
N ASP A 71 9.01 8.02 -3.33
CA ASP A 71 8.79 7.13 -4.46
C ASP A 71 7.31 6.72 -4.51
N ARG A 72 6.60 7.18 -5.55
CA ARG A 72 5.20 6.80 -5.75
C ARG A 72 5.13 5.54 -6.58
N TRP A 73 4.70 4.44 -5.96
CA TRP A 73 4.31 3.23 -6.68
C TRP A 73 2.77 3.16 -6.83
N PRO A 74 2.24 2.66 -7.96
CA PRO A 74 2.96 2.33 -9.19
C PRO A 74 3.57 3.60 -9.82
N CYS A 75 4.78 3.50 -10.36
CA CYS A 75 5.34 4.61 -11.12
C CYS A 75 4.48 4.79 -12.39
N ASP A 76 4.27 6.03 -12.85
CA ASP A 76 3.85 6.24 -14.25
C ASP A 76 4.89 5.56 -15.16
N PRO A 77 4.48 4.83 -16.21
CA PRO A 77 5.40 4.17 -17.14
C PRO A 77 6.33 5.15 -17.86
#